data_AF-A0A6C0ABW4-F1
#
_entry.id   AF-A0A6C0ABW4-F1
#
_cell.length_a   1.000
_cell.length_b   1.000
_cell.length_c   1.000
_cell.angle_alpha   90.00
_cell.angle_beta   90.00
_cell.angle_gamma   90.00
#
_symmetry.space_group_name_H-M   'P 1'
#
loop_
_entity.id
_entity.type
_entity.pdbx_description
1 polymer ?
#
loop_
_entity_poly.entity_id
_entity_poly.type
_entity_poly.pdbx_seq_one_letter_code
_entity_poly.pdbx_strand_id
1 'polypeptide(L)'
;MTILNLVNNQEIIDLGLNIDLLKKYIKNYFENSSIKKFIDSNEINLIIPYELSELWIKDSIKGKISGRGNGSFDVIKDNIGIEIACMNFNATKTSNEKSIIQIFNSDDLDKLFEQNKEMEIMNIFKQAITKKYNNKIEKIYYIFLLTSLKNIYLTIFKFDKTKIIDLKSNKFLKKSLIIDGFINKEEGTTKIYKSKKRFEIRLRNNILNRSLILY
;
A
#
# COMPACT_ATOMS: atom_id res chain seq x y z
N MET A 1 -14.87 11.59 2.87
CA MET A 1 -13.83 11.34 1.85
C MET A 1 -12.52 11.06 2.56
N THR A 2 -11.72 10.11 2.07
CA THR A 2 -10.46 9.68 2.68
C THR A 2 -9.28 10.03 1.78
N ILE A 3 -8.04 9.88 2.26
CA ILE A 3 -6.85 10.10 1.43
C ILE A 3 -6.75 9.05 0.33
N LEU A 4 -6.83 7.78 0.69
CA LEU A 4 -6.95 6.67 -0.24
C LEU A 4 -8.41 6.46 -0.56
N ASN A 5 -8.73 6.56 -1.86
CA ASN A 5 -10.06 6.30 -2.38
C ASN A 5 -9.95 5.16 -3.40
N LEU A 6 -10.75 4.11 -3.22
CA LEU A 6 -10.75 2.98 -4.14
C LEU A 6 -11.16 3.46 -5.54
N VAL A 7 -10.36 3.12 -6.54
CA VAL A 7 -10.64 3.51 -7.92
C VAL A 7 -11.71 2.62 -8.53
N ASN A 8 -12.47 3.16 -9.47
CA ASN A 8 -13.40 2.38 -10.28
C ASN A 8 -12.71 1.85 -11.57
N ASN A 9 -13.41 1.00 -12.33
CA ASN A 9 -12.87 0.40 -13.56
C ASN A 9 -12.44 1.45 -14.60
N GLN A 10 -13.16 2.56 -14.73
CA GLN A 10 -12.81 3.62 -15.67
C GLN A 10 -11.46 4.26 -15.30
N GLU A 11 -11.24 4.55 -14.01
CA GLU A 11 -9.97 5.09 -13.54
C GLU A 11 -8.79 4.12 -13.73
N ILE A 12 -9.03 2.80 -13.69
CA ILE A 12 -8.00 1.79 -14.03
C ILE A 12 -7.64 1.86 -15.51
N ILE A 13 -8.64 2.04 -16.39
CA ILE A 13 -8.43 2.24 -17.82
C ILE A 13 -7.66 3.54 -18.08
N ASP A 14 -8.05 4.63 -17.41
CA ASP A 14 -7.42 5.95 -17.55
C ASP A 14 -5.97 5.96 -17.03
N LEU A 15 -5.65 5.11 -16.04
CA LEU A 15 -4.26 4.87 -15.60
C LEU A 15 -3.40 4.24 -16.72
N GLY A 16 -4.06 3.56 -17.68
CA GLY A 16 -3.40 2.86 -18.78
C GLY A 16 -2.68 1.60 -18.31
N LEU A 17 -3.19 0.95 -17.27
CA LEU A 17 -2.66 -0.32 -16.76
C LEU A 17 -3.17 -1.47 -17.63
N ASN A 18 -2.26 -2.16 -18.32
CA ASN A 18 -2.58 -3.35 -19.10
C ASN A 18 -2.76 -4.57 -18.18
N ILE A 19 -4.01 -4.85 -17.80
CA ILE A 19 -4.37 -5.96 -16.92
C ILE A 19 -4.01 -7.31 -17.51
N ASP A 20 -4.18 -7.52 -18.82
CA ASP A 20 -3.91 -8.82 -19.45
C ASP A 20 -2.42 -9.14 -19.47
N LEU A 21 -1.58 -8.13 -19.70
CA LEU A 21 -0.13 -8.27 -19.60
C LEU A 21 0.30 -8.59 -18.16
N LEU A 22 -0.28 -7.90 -17.17
CA LEU A 22 -0.01 -8.18 -15.76
C LEU A 22 -0.42 -9.62 -15.38
N LYS A 23 -1.61 -10.06 -15.79
CA LYS A 23 -2.07 -11.45 -15.62
C LYS A 23 -1.11 -12.44 -16.26
N LYS A 24 -0.63 -12.15 -17.48
CA LYS A 24 0.35 -13.00 -18.18
C LYS A 24 1.66 -13.13 -17.40
N TYR A 25 2.20 -12.03 -16.85
CA TYR A 25 3.42 -12.09 -16.04
C TYR A 25 3.24 -12.94 -14.79
N ILE A 26 2.16 -12.71 -14.04
CA ILE A 26 1.84 -13.45 -12.81
C ILE A 26 1.66 -14.95 -13.12
N LYS A 27 0.84 -15.26 -14.14
CA LYS A 27 0.59 -16.63 -14.57
C LYS A 27 1.89 -17.34 -14.95
N ASN A 28 2.71 -16.72 -15.80
CA ASN A 28 3.99 -17.30 -16.21
C ASN A 28 4.94 -17.58 -15.03
N TYR A 29 4.93 -16.73 -14.00
CA TYR A 29 5.73 -16.93 -12.80
C TYR A 29 5.24 -18.12 -11.97
N PHE A 30 3.94 -18.17 -11.66
CA PHE A 30 3.38 -19.22 -10.79
C PHE A 30 3.16 -20.56 -11.49
N GLU A 31 3.04 -20.58 -12.82
CA GLU A 31 2.98 -21.81 -13.61
C GLU A 31 4.35 -22.40 -13.94
N ASN A 32 5.45 -21.73 -13.53
CA ASN A 32 6.76 -22.34 -13.56
C ASN A 32 6.74 -23.64 -12.74
N SER A 33 7.15 -24.76 -13.35
CA SER A 33 6.97 -26.11 -12.80
C SER A 33 7.59 -26.29 -11.40
N SER A 34 8.70 -25.61 -11.10
CA SER A 34 9.34 -25.66 -9.78
C SER A 34 8.55 -24.91 -8.73
N ILE A 35 8.06 -23.71 -9.06
CA ILE A 35 7.28 -22.86 -8.15
C ILE A 35 5.92 -23.50 -7.89
N LYS A 36 5.25 -23.97 -8.94
CA LYS A 36 3.95 -24.63 -8.83
C LYS A 36 4.02 -25.87 -7.93
N LYS A 37 5.00 -26.76 -8.18
CA LYS A 37 5.21 -27.95 -7.33
C LYS A 37 5.46 -27.57 -5.87
N PHE A 38 6.27 -26.54 -5.62
CA PHE A 38 6.56 -26.08 -4.28
C PHE A 38 5.31 -25.56 -3.56
N ILE A 39 4.48 -24.77 -4.23
CA ILE A 39 3.22 -24.25 -3.68
C ILE A 39 2.25 -25.38 -3.38
N ASP A 40 2.01 -26.25 -4.37
CA ASP A 40 1.06 -27.35 -4.27
C ASP A 40 1.45 -28.35 -3.18
N SER A 41 2.75 -28.59 -2.99
CA SER A 41 3.25 -29.58 -2.01
C SER A 41 3.32 -29.07 -0.57
N ASN A 42 3.28 -27.75 -0.35
CA ASN A 42 3.45 -27.15 0.98
C ASN A 42 2.21 -26.37 1.49
N GLU A 43 1.12 -26.35 0.71
CA GLU A 43 -0.11 -25.59 1.03
C GLU A 43 0.14 -24.13 1.40
N ILE A 44 1.19 -23.53 0.82
CA ILE A 44 1.59 -22.16 1.13
C ILE A 44 0.76 -21.15 0.35
N ASN A 45 0.54 -19.99 0.95
CA ASN A 45 -0.02 -18.84 0.23
C ASN A 45 0.88 -18.45 -0.94
N LEU A 46 0.28 -17.98 -2.02
CA LEU A 46 1.01 -17.27 -3.07
C LEU A 46 1.75 -16.07 -2.47
N ILE A 47 3.06 -16.00 -2.73
CA ILE A 47 3.92 -14.87 -2.34
C ILE A 47 4.45 -14.24 -3.60
N ILE A 48 4.16 -12.95 -3.79
CA ILE A 48 4.64 -12.18 -4.92
C ILE A 48 5.96 -11.50 -4.52
N PRO A 49 7.08 -11.80 -5.18
CA PRO A 49 8.32 -11.07 -4.95
C PRO A 49 8.15 -9.59 -5.28
N TYR A 50 8.62 -8.71 -4.39
CA TYR A 50 8.38 -7.28 -4.53
C TYR A 50 9.10 -6.68 -5.75
N GLU A 51 10.34 -7.10 -6.00
CA GLU A 51 11.13 -6.64 -7.15
C GLU A 51 10.47 -7.05 -8.48
N LEU A 52 9.82 -8.22 -8.51
CA LEU A 52 9.07 -8.65 -9.69
C LEU A 52 7.77 -7.86 -9.85
N SER A 53 7.06 -7.54 -8.76
CA SER A 53 5.85 -6.73 -8.86
C SER A 53 6.14 -5.32 -9.37
N GLU A 54 7.25 -4.71 -8.95
CA GLU A 54 7.71 -3.43 -9.53
C GLU A 54 7.92 -3.54 -11.04
N LEU A 55 8.61 -4.58 -11.50
CA LEU A 55 8.86 -4.81 -12.93
C LEU A 55 7.56 -5.04 -13.71
N TRP A 56 6.69 -5.91 -13.21
CA TRP A 56 5.43 -6.24 -13.88
C TRP A 56 4.52 -5.01 -13.99
N ILE A 57 4.39 -4.22 -12.92
CA ILE A 57 3.59 -2.99 -12.94
C ILE A 57 4.23 -1.94 -13.84
N LYS A 58 5.56 -1.76 -13.77
CA LYS A 58 6.30 -0.86 -14.65
C LYS A 58 6.04 -1.17 -16.12
N ASP A 59 6.16 -2.43 -16.53
CA ASP A 59 5.89 -2.85 -17.91
C ASP A 59 4.41 -2.72 -18.28
N SER A 60 3.51 -3.13 -17.38
CA SER A 60 2.06 -3.10 -17.62
C SER A 60 1.51 -1.69 -17.76
N ILE A 61 2.14 -0.68 -17.15
CA ILE A 61 1.73 0.72 -17.30
C ILE A 61 2.60 1.49 -18.32
N LYS A 62 3.67 0.89 -18.83
CA LYS A 62 4.72 1.56 -19.63
C LYS A 62 5.40 2.71 -18.87
N GLY A 63 5.64 2.50 -17.58
CA GLY A 63 6.33 3.44 -16.70
C GLY A 63 7.83 3.21 -16.61
N LYS A 64 8.47 3.85 -15.63
CA LYS A 64 9.87 3.68 -15.26
C LYS A 64 9.98 3.45 -13.76
N ILE A 65 10.90 2.58 -13.34
CA ILE A 65 11.19 2.41 -11.90
C ILE A 65 11.81 3.68 -11.36
N SER A 66 11.37 4.08 -10.18
CA SER A 66 11.87 5.25 -9.46
C SER A 66 12.57 4.79 -8.17
N GLY A 67 13.87 5.08 -8.07
CA GLY A 67 14.58 5.14 -6.80
C GLY A 67 14.85 3.84 -6.02
N ARG A 68 14.32 2.66 -6.36
CA ARG A 68 14.58 1.37 -5.67
C ARG A 68 14.61 1.51 -4.13
N GLY A 69 13.65 2.24 -3.56
CA GLY A 69 13.55 2.50 -2.10
C GLY A 69 14.04 3.88 -1.61
N ASN A 70 14.73 4.67 -2.44
CA ASN A 70 15.15 6.05 -2.12
C ASN A 70 14.25 7.13 -2.77
N GLY A 71 13.35 6.72 -3.67
CA GLY A 71 12.38 7.60 -4.33
C GLY A 71 11.06 7.71 -3.57
N SER A 72 10.27 8.76 -3.86
CA SER A 72 8.93 8.91 -3.29
C SER A 72 7.88 7.94 -3.87
N PHE A 73 8.22 7.23 -4.94
CA PHE A 73 7.36 6.30 -5.68
C PHE A 73 8.21 5.16 -6.25
N ASP A 74 7.61 3.99 -6.44
CA ASP A 74 8.24 2.79 -6.99
C ASP A 74 8.26 2.84 -8.51
N VAL A 75 7.17 3.34 -9.12
CA VAL A 75 7.04 3.54 -10.57
C VAL A 75 6.53 4.94 -10.87
N ILE A 76 7.08 5.57 -11.91
CA ILE A 76 6.62 6.86 -12.44
C ILE A 76 6.27 6.70 -13.91
N LYS A 77 5.14 7.30 -14.31
CA LYS A 77 4.72 7.45 -15.70
C LYS A 77 4.19 8.87 -15.88
N ASP A 78 4.87 9.67 -16.69
CA ASP A 78 4.53 11.09 -16.89
C ASP A 78 4.39 11.82 -15.52
N ASN A 79 3.25 12.45 -15.25
CA ASN A 79 2.93 13.10 -13.97
C ASN A 79 2.18 12.19 -12.99
N ILE A 80 2.30 10.86 -13.15
CA ILE A 80 1.69 9.84 -12.29
C ILE A 80 2.77 9.10 -11.49
N GLY A 81 2.62 9.10 -10.17
CA GLY A 81 3.46 8.35 -9.24
C GLY A 81 2.71 7.14 -8.68
N ILE A 82 3.38 6.01 -8.60
CA ILE A 82 2.80 4.73 -8.18
C ILE A 82 3.61 4.15 -7.03
N GLU A 83 2.92 3.88 -5.93
CA GLU A 83 3.40 3.06 -4.82
C GLU A 83 2.84 1.66 -4.97
N ILE A 84 3.70 0.64 -4.85
CA ILE A 84 3.34 -0.75 -4.99
C ILE A 84 3.40 -1.41 -3.61
N ALA A 85 2.46 -2.31 -3.36
CA ALA A 85 2.46 -3.12 -2.14
C ALA A 85 2.02 -4.55 -2.45
N CYS A 86 2.84 -5.51 -2.08
CA CYS A 86 2.46 -6.92 -2.06
C CYS A 86 2.00 -7.28 -0.65
N MET A 87 0.74 -7.66 -0.49
CA MET A 87 0.16 -7.92 0.83
C MET A 87 -0.56 -9.26 0.85
N ASN A 88 -0.43 -9.98 1.96
CA ASN A 88 -1.04 -11.30 2.12
C ASN A 88 -2.13 -11.23 3.18
N PHE A 89 -3.31 -11.75 2.88
CA PHE A 89 -4.34 -11.93 3.90
C PHE A 89 -4.01 -13.10 4.79
N ASN A 90 -4.05 -12.85 6.10
CA ASN A 90 -3.93 -13.89 7.11
C ASN A 90 -5.31 -14.45 7.48
N ALA A 91 -5.35 -15.53 8.28
CA ALA A 91 -6.59 -16.12 8.78
C ALA A 91 -7.48 -15.12 9.56
N THR A 92 -6.92 -14.00 10.03
CA THR A 92 -7.62 -12.98 10.82
C THR A 92 -8.34 -11.92 10.00
N LYS A 93 -8.65 -12.21 8.72
CA LYS A 93 -9.40 -11.32 7.80
C LYS A 93 -8.75 -9.96 7.51
N THR A 94 -7.49 -9.78 7.88
CA THR A 94 -6.71 -8.57 7.58
C THR A 94 -5.44 -8.94 6.84
N SER A 95 -4.93 -8.01 6.05
CA SER A 95 -3.63 -8.17 5.43
C SER A 95 -2.50 -8.06 6.47
N ASN A 96 -1.29 -8.42 6.06
CA ASN A 96 -0.07 -7.90 6.67
C ASN A 96 0.01 -6.34 6.53
N GLU A 97 1.13 -5.74 6.93
CA GLU A 97 1.30 -4.28 7.00
C GLU A 97 2.06 -3.74 5.78
N LYS A 98 1.62 -2.60 5.24
CA LYS A 98 2.44 -1.75 4.36
C LYS A 98 2.80 -0.47 5.10
N SER A 99 4.09 -0.17 5.17
CA SER A 99 4.57 1.12 5.66
C SER A 99 4.31 2.20 4.60
N ILE A 100 3.67 3.28 5.02
CA ILE A 100 3.42 4.47 4.20
C ILE A 100 4.58 5.46 4.37
N ILE A 101 4.97 5.70 5.62
CA ILE A 101 6.11 6.52 5.98
C ILE A 101 6.78 5.99 7.24
N GLN A 102 8.10 6.09 7.29
CA GLN A 102 8.93 5.76 8.45
C GLN A 102 9.78 6.97 8.83
N ILE A 103 9.87 7.24 10.13
CA ILE A 103 10.71 8.30 10.67
C ILE A 103 11.88 7.64 11.41
N PHE A 104 13.08 7.73 10.84
CA PHE A 104 14.26 7.05 11.39
C PHE A 104 14.86 7.77 12.60
N ASN A 105 14.89 9.11 12.58
CA ASN A 105 15.55 9.92 13.59
C ASN A 105 14.57 10.85 14.28
N SER A 106 13.89 10.39 15.34
CA SER A 106 13.32 11.33 16.30
C SER A 106 13.22 10.71 17.69
N ASP A 107 14.11 11.13 18.58
CA ASP A 107 14.04 10.82 20.01
C ASP A 107 12.81 11.48 20.65
N ASP A 108 12.31 12.54 20.00
CA ASP A 108 11.09 13.23 20.41
C ASP A 108 9.84 12.38 20.23
N LEU A 109 9.75 11.49 19.22
CA LEU A 109 8.55 10.65 19.04
C LEU A 109 8.31 9.73 20.25
N ASP A 110 9.36 9.12 20.79
CA ASP A 110 9.20 8.20 21.92
C ASP A 110 8.68 8.91 23.17
N LYS A 111 9.21 10.11 23.44
CA LYS A 111 8.72 10.99 24.52
C LYS A 111 7.28 11.42 24.29
N LEU A 112 6.93 11.83 23.07
CA LEU A 112 5.56 12.21 22.73
C LEU A 112 4.59 11.04 22.93
N PHE A 113 5.02 9.81 22.61
CA PHE A 113 4.22 8.61 22.87
C PHE A 113 4.05 8.32 24.37
N GLU A 114 5.09 8.56 25.19
CA GLU A 114 5.01 8.41 26.66
C GLU A 114 4.12 9.45 27.32
N GLN A 115 4.10 10.65 26.77
CA GLN A 115 3.31 11.77 27.24
C GLN A 115 1.89 11.82 26.63
N ASN A 116 1.51 10.83 25.79
CA ASN A 116 0.25 10.77 25.05
C ASN A 116 -0.06 12.05 24.25
N LYS A 117 0.97 12.65 23.64
CA LYS A 117 0.89 13.89 22.84
C LYS A 117 0.41 13.59 21.41
N GLU A 118 -0.85 13.21 21.28
CA GLU A 118 -1.40 12.68 20.03
C GLU A 118 -1.34 13.68 18.87
N MET A 119 -1.65 14.95 19.13
CA MET A 119 -1.71 15.98 18.09
C MET A 119 -0.33 16.26 17.51
N GLU A 120 0.69 16.29 18.37
CA GLU A 120 2.08 16.50 18.00
C GLU A 120 2.61 15.31 17.18
N ILE A 121 2.32 14.08 17.61
CA ILE A 121 2.63 12.86 16.82
C ILE A 121 1.96 12.96 15.44
N MET A 122 0.67 13.29 15.41
CA MET A 122 -0.08 13.43 14.15
C MET A 122 0.51 14.49 13.23
N ASN A 123 0.91 15.64 13.76
CA ASN A 123 1.49 16.72 12.98
C ASN A 123 2.83 16.32 12.37
N ILE A 124 3.68 15.61 13.12
CA ILE A 124 4.95 15.06 12.60
C ILE A 124 4.70 14.16 11.39
N PHE A 125 3.74 13.23 11.49
CA PHE A 125 3.43 12.32 10.39
C PHE A 125 2.74 13.01 9.21
N LYS A 126 1.83 13.97 9.45
CA LYS A 126 1.24 14.80 8.38
C LYS A 126 2.31 15.56 7.60
N GLN A 127 3.28 16.16 8.30
CA GLN A 127 4.40 16.87 7.67
C GLN A 127 5.27 15.91 6.86
N ALA A 128 5.60 14.73 7.41
CA ALA A 128 6.39 13.72 6.70
C ALA A 128 5.70 13.24 5.41
N ILE A 129 4.40 12.94 5.48
CA ILE A 129 3.60 12.53 4.32
C ILE A 129 3.54 13.66 3.28
N THR A 130 3.27 14.89 3.73
CA THR A 130 3.24 16.08 2.86
C THR A 130 4.58 16.25 2.15
N LYS A 131 5.69 16.16 2.88
CA LYS A 131 7.05 16.27 2.32
C LYS A 131 7.34 15.16 1.30
N LYS A 132 6.99 13.90 1.60
CA LYS A 132 7.19 12.77 0.68
C LYS A 132 6.53 13.03 -0.68
N TYR A 133 5.33 13.61 -0.68
CA TYR A 133 4.53 13.84 -1.88
C TYR A 133 4.56 15.29 -2.39
N ASN A 134 5.43 16.14 -1.84
CA ASN A 134 5.66 17.51 -2.29
C ASN A 134 6.62 17.51 -3.50
N ASN A 135 6.11 17.05 -4.64
CA ASN A 135 6.84 16.96 -5.90
C ASN A 135 5.88 17.27 -7.07
N LYS A 136 6.43 17.31 -8.30
CA LYS A 136 5.67 17.67 -9.52
C LYS A 136 4.66 16.61 -9.96
N ILE A 137 4.53 15.48 -9.27
CA ILE A 137 3.54 14.44 -9.60
C ILE A 137 2.14 14.94 -9.26
N GLU A 138 1.27 14.93 -10.27
CA GLU A 138 -0.11 15.40 -10.17
C GLU A 138 -1.03 14.32 -9.60
N LYS A 139 -0.87 13.07 -10.07
CA LYS A 139 -1.72 11.95 -9.66
C LYS A 139 -0.89 10.90 -8.97
N ILE A 140 -1.38 10.39 -7.84
CA ILE A 140 -0.72 9.33 -7.10
C ILE A 140 -1.67 8.16 -6.96
N TYR A 141 -1.17 6.96 -7.26
CA TYR A 141 -1.89 5.72 -7.07
C TYR A 141 -1.11 4.75 -6.19
N TYR A 142 -1.85 4.00 -5.38
CA TYR A 142 -1.33 2.83 -4.68
C TYR A 142 -1.87 1.60 -5.37
N ILE A 143 -0.98 0.76 -5.87
CA ILE A 143 -1.31 -0.55 -6.44
C ILE A 143 -0.99 -1.62 -5.42
N PHE A 144 -2.04 -2.25 -4.90
CA PHE A 144 -1.92 -3.38 -4.00
C PHE A 144 -2.15 -4.68 -4.77
N LEU A 145 -1.13 -5.54 -4.76
CA LEU A 145 -1.26 -6.94 -5.15
C LEU A 145 -1.53 -7.75 -3.88
N LEU A 146 -2.76 -8.25 -3.77
CA LEU A 146 -3.25 -8.92 -2.58
C LEU A 146 -3.28 -10.43 -2.83
N THR A 147 -2.72 -11.22 -1.94
CA THR A 147 -2.80 -12.69 -2.04
C THR A 147 -3.69 -13.26 -0.94
N SER A 148 -4.44 -14.30 -1.30
CA SER A 148 -5.16 -15.15 -0.34
C SER A 148 -5.11 -16.58 -0.83
N LEU A 149 -4.58 -17.52 -0.05
CA LEU A 149 -4.45 -18.96 -0.36
C LEU A 149 -4.03 -19.23 -1.81
N LYS A 150 -5.00 -19.29 -2.74
CA LYS A 150 -4.81 -19.64 -4.15
C LYS A 150 -5.02 -18.50 -5.16
N ASN A 151 -5.45 -17.33 -4.71
CA ASN A 151 -5.80 -16.21 -5.60
C ASN A 151 -4.87 -15.02 -5.40
N ILE A 152 -4.65 -14.27 -6.48
CA ILE A 152 -4.02 -12.97 -6.50
C ILE A 152 -5.02 -11.94 -6.98
N TYR A 153 -5.17 -10.85 -6.24
CA TYR A 153 -6.07 -9.77 -6.54
C TYR A 153 -5.29 -8.47 -6.76
N LEU A 154 -5.89 -7.58 -7.54
CA LEU A 154 -5.45 -6.21 -7.76
C LEU A 154 -6.44 -5.25 -7.14
N THR A 155 -5.95 -4.41 -6.25
CA THR A 155 -6.69 -3.28 -5.68
C THR A 155 -5.91 -2.01 -5.93
N ILE A 156 -6.57 -0.97 -6.44
CA ILE A 156 -5.93 0.30 -6.72
C ILE A 156 -6.63 1.41 -5.96
N PHE A 157 -5.86 2.24 -5.27
CA PHE A 157 -6.36 3.44 -4.61
C PHE A 157 -5.74 4.67 -5.26
N LYS A 158 -6.55 5.71 -5.42
CA LYS A 158 -6.07 7.06 -5.73
C LYS A 158 -5.80 7.80 -4.43
N PHE A 159 -4.65 8.44 -4.36
CA PHE A 159 -4.22 9.21 -3.20
C PHE A 159 -4.51 10.70 -3.41
N ASP A 160 -5.32 11.28 -2.52
CA ASP A 160 -5.64 12.70 -2.51
C ASP A 160 -4.77 13.46 -1.51
N LYS A 161 -3.79 14.20 -2.02
CA LYS A 161 -2.86 15.02 -1.21
C LYS A 161 -3.59 16.09 -0.40
N THR A 162 -4.71 16.61 -0.90
CA THR A 162 -5.44 17.71 -0.24
C THR A 162 -6.05 17.26 1.08
N LYS A 163 -6.27 15.95 1.25
CA LYS A 163 -6.88 15.34 2.45
C LYS A 163 -5.90 15.01 3.56
N ILE A 164 -4.60 15.27 3.38
CA ILE A 164 -3.59 15.04 4.44
C ILE A 164 -3.90 15.86 5.69
N ILE A 165 -4.38 17.11 5.51
CA ILE A 165 -4.73 18.00 6.63
C ILE A 165 -5.90 17.45 7.47
N ASP A 166 -6.78 16.65 6.86
CA ASP A 166 -7.99 16.10 7.46
C ASP A 166 -7.74 14.84 8.31
N LEU A 167 -6.52 14.29 8.35
CA LEU A 167 -6.22 13.13 9.20
C LEU A 167 -6.43 13.46 10.68
N LYS A 168 -7.03 12.52 11.42
CA LYS A 168 -7.31 12.69 12.85
C LYS A 168 -6.81 11.48 13.63
N SER A 169 -6.32 11.73 14.84
CA SER A 169 -6.21 10.65 15.82
C SER A 169 -7.61 10.20 16.21
N ASN A 170 -7.77 8.91 16.43
CA ASN A 170 -9.02 8.32 16.91
C ASN A 170 -8.83 7.78 18.32
N LYS A 171 -7.85 6.89 18.49
CA LYS A 171 -7.61 6.21 19.77
C LYS A 171 -6.14 5.96 20.00
N PHE A 172 -5.63 6.43 21.15
CA PHE A 172 -4.36 5.97 21.68
C PHE A 172 -4.47 4.56 22.23
N LEU A 173 -3.50 3.73 21.87
CA LEU A 173 -3.23 2.43 22.48
C LEU A 173 -1.82 2.48 23.05
N LYS A 174 -1.52 1.57 23.98
CA LYS A 174 -0.24 1.51 24.70
C LYS A 174 1.02 1.65 23.83
N LYS A 175 0.99 1.18 22.58
CA LYS A 175 2.13 1.21 21.65
C LYS A 175 1.80 1.78 20.26
N SER A 176 0.60 2.33 20.08
CA SER A 176 0.18 2.80 18.76
C SER A 176 -0.96 3.81 18.81
N LEU A 177 -1.05 4.68 17.83
CA LEU A 177 -2.16 5.61 17.63
C LEU A 177 -2.98 5.16 16.42
N ILE A 178 -4.30 4.97 16.59
CA ILE A 178 -5.22 4.69 15.47
C ILE A 178 -5.55 5.99 14.75
N ILE A 179 -5.44 5.97 13.42
CA ILE A 179 -5.65 7.14 12.56
C ILE A 179 -6.91 6.97 11.73
N ASP A 180 -7.77 7.99 11.74
CA ASP A 180 -8.93 8.12 10.88
C ASP A 180 -8.66 9.06 9.69
N GLY A 181 -9.36 8.83 8.58
CA GLY A 181 -9.32 9.69 7.39
C GLY A 181 -8.33 9.24 6.31
N PHE A 182 -7.43 8.29 6.59
CA PHE A 182 -6.47 7.83 5.59
C PHE A 182 -7.08 6.87 4.56
N ILE A 183 -7.84 5.88 5.00
CA ILE A 183 -8.58 4.93 4.15
C ILE A 183 -9.98 4.74 4.74
N ASN A 184 -10.96 4.36 3.91
CA ASN A 184 -12.28 3.99 4.41
C ASN A 184 -12.14 2.86 5.44
N LYS A 185 -12.80 3.00 6.60
CA LYS A 185 -12.76 2.01 7.68
C LYS A 185 -13.23 0.64 7.22
N GLU A 186 -14.15 0.58 6.26
CA GLU A 186 -14.56 -0.70 5.69
C GLU A 186 -13.40 -1.36 4.94
N GLU A 187 -12.57 -0.61 4.24
CA GLU A 187 -11.52 -1.13 3.35
C GLU A 187 -10.21 -1.43 4.11
N GLY A 188 -9.94 -0.72 5.21
CA GLY A 188 -8.70 -0.87 5.95
C GLY A 188 -8.63 -0.12 7.27
N THR A 189 -7.46 -0.19 7.89
CA THR A 189 -7.13 0.56 9.10
C THR A 189 -5.72 1.11 9.01
N THR A 190 -5.50 2.28 9.61
CA THR A 190 -4.19 2.92 9.69
C THR A 190 -3.79 3.16 11.13
N LYS A 191 -2.50 2.93 11.41
CA LYS A 191 -1.92 3.11 12.73
C LYS A 191 -0.53 3.73 12.63
N ILE A 192 -0.18 4.53 13.63
CA ILE A 192 1.20 4.92 13.90
C ILE A 192 1.72 4.05 15.03
N TYR A 193 2.83 3.35 14.83
CA TYR A 193 3.44 2.50 15.85
C TYR A 193 4.63 3.18 16.52
N LYS A 194 4.66 3.20 17.86
CA LYS A 194 5.78 3.76 18.65
C LYS A 194 7.10 3.08 18.28
N SER A 195 7.16 1.76 18.44
CA SER A 195 8.41 0.99 18.32
C SER A 195 9.06 1.04 16.95
N LYS A 196 8.25 1.13 15.89
CA LYS A 196 8.76 1.18 14.50
C LYS A 196 8.89 2.62 13.98
N LYS A 197 8.27 3.60 14.64
CA LYS A 197 8.10 4.97 14.15
C LYS A 197 7.54 5.01 12.71
N ARG A 198 6.56 4.14 12.44
CA ARG A 198 5.94 3.95 11.12
C ARG A 198 4.45 4.28 11.16
N PHE A 199 4.00 4.95 10.11
CA PHE A 199 2.59 5.01 9.74
C PHE A 199 2.32 3.83 8.80
N GLU A 200 1.51 2.88 9.24
CA GLU A 200 1.26 1.64 8.51
C GLU A 200 -0.23 1.48 8.21
N ILE A 201 -0.51 0.86 7.06
CA ILE A 201 -1.86 0.46 6.65
C ILE A 201 -1.99 -1.06 6.67
N ARG A 202 -3.17 -1.53 7.07
CA ARG A 202 -3.65 -2.90 6.88
C ARG A 202 -5.00 -2.86 6.18
N LEU A 203 -5.19 -3.69 5.17
CA LEU A 203 -6.47 -3.83 4.46
C LEU A 203 -7.34 -4.90 5.12
N ARG A 204 -8.65 -4.75 4.97
CA ARG A 204 -9.66 -5.72 5.41
C ARG A 204 -10.11 -6.60 4.24
N ASN A 205 -10.45 -7.85 4.51
CA ASN A 205 -10.72 -8.85 3.48
C ASN A 205 -11.90 -8.53 2.56
N ASN A 206 -12.87 -7.73 3.01
CA ASN A 206 -13.99 -7.26 2.19
C ASN A 206 -13.53 -6.47 0.96
N ILE A 207 -12.30 -5.91 0.97
CA ILE A 207 -11.73 -5.28 -0.21
C ILE A 207 -11.62 -6.25 -1.39
N LEU A 208 -11.41 -7.55 -1.13
CA LEU A 208 -11.26 -8.57 -2.16
C LEU A 208 -12.50 -8.68 -3.06
N ASN A 209 -13.70 -8.43 -2.52
CA ASN A 209 -14.95 -8.42 -3.29
C ASN A 209 -15.04 -7.26 -4.29
N ARG A 210 -14.17 -6.26 -4.14
CA ARG A 210 -14.09 -5.05 -4.98
C ARG A 210 -12.77 -5.00 -5.75
N SER A 211 -11.99 -6.07 -5.70
CA SER A 211 -10.70 -6.20 -6.37
C SER A 211 -10.83 -7.00 -7.66
N LEU A 212 -9.93 -6.75 -8.61
CA LEU A 212 -9.84 -7.58 -9.82
C LEU A 212 -9.05 -8.84 -9.52
N ILE A 213 -9.57 -10.00 -9.92
CA ILE A 213 -8.83 -11.27 -9.82
C ILE A 213 -7.81 -11.33 -10.96
N LEU A 214 -6.54 -11.58 -10.61
CA LEU A 214 -5.42 -11.69 -11.54
C LEU A 214 -4.98 -13.14 -11.79
N TYR A 215 -5.03 -13.98 -10.76
CA TYR A 215 -4.68 -15.39 -10.78
C TYR A 215 -5.55 -16.14 -9.78
#